data_AF-A0A8B9NIM8-F1
#
_entry.id   AF-A0A8B9NIM8-F1
#
_cell.length_a   1.000
_cell.length_b   1.000
_cell.length_c   1.000
_cell.angle_alpha   90.00
_cell.angle_beta   90.00
_cell.angle_gamma   90.00
#
_symmetry.space_group_name_H-M   'P 1'
#
loop_
_entity.id
_entity.type
_entity.pdbx_description
1 polymer ?
#
loop_
_entity_poly.entity_id
_entity_poly.type
_entity_poly.pdbx_seq_one_letter_code
_entity_poly.pdbx_strand_id
1 'polypeptide(L)'
;MMEVLPDRCVPIAKRELLYMGAVGVACWLGGIIFIDRKRTHDAISVMAEAAHTMLSQDVRVWVFPEGTRNHSGSMLPFKRGAFHLAVQAQVPVVPIVISSYQHFYSKRERRFTAGQCVIQVLPPLPTRGLGPADVPALTERVRTAMLEAFEALSAELRPTAPPPAPQ
;
A
#
# COMPACT_ATOMS: atom_id res chain seq x y z
N MET A 1 -13.52 -0.53 7.08
CA MET A 1 -12.42 -0.78 6.13
C MET A 1 -12.89 -1.54 4.89
N MET A 2 -13.76 -2.56 5.01
CA MET A 2 -14.37 -3.26 3.84
C MET A 2 -15.24 -2.37 2.95
N GLU A 3 -15.84 -1.31 3.49
CA GLU A 3 -16.76 -0.41 2.77
C GLU A 3 -16.06 0.60 1.84
N VAL A 4 -14.75 0.82 2.02
CA VAL A 4 -13.95 1.75 1.20
C VAL A 4 -13.18 1.00 0.10
N LEU A 5 -13.13 -0.33 0.18
CA LEU A 5 -12.43 -1.15 -0.79
C LEU A 5 -13.36 -1.43 -1.97
N PRO A 6 -12.94 -1.10 -3.20
CA PRO A 6 -13.75 -1.40 -4.38
C PRO A 6 -13.88 -2.92 -4.54
N ASP A 7 -15.03 -3.41 -5.00
CA ASP A 7 -15.30 -4.85 -5.23
C ASP A 7 -14.13 -5.60 -5.86
N ARG A 8 -13.85 -6.83 -5.39
CA ARG A 8 -12.74 -7.68 -5.87
C ARG A 8 -11.34 -7.09 -5.70
N CYS A 9 -11.09 -6.45 -4.56
CA CYS A 9 -9.75 -6.00 -4.18
C CYS A 9 -8.89 -7.15 -3.64
N VAL A 10 -7.79 -7.45 -4.34
CA VAL A 10 -6.86 -8.54 -4.05
C VAL A 10 -5.49 -7.95 -3.68
N PRO A 11 -5.01 -8.10 -2.43
CA PRO A 11 -3.68 -7.62 -2.07
C PRO A 11 -2.58 -8.48 -2.69
N ILE A 12 -1.43 -7.89 -3.02
CA ILE A 12 -0.21 -8.64 -3.37
C ILE A 12 0.51 -9.01 -2.08
N ALA A 13 0.71 -10.31 -1.86
CA ALA A 13 1.45 -10.81 -0.70
C ALA A 13 2.78 -11.45 -1.10
N LYS A 14 3.67 -11.54 -0.11
CA LYS A 14 4.91 -12.32 -0.19
C LYS A 14 4.58 -13.80 -0.39
N ARG A 15 5.32 -14.51 -1.26
CA ARG A 15 5.16 -15.97 -1.39
C ARG A 15 5.36 -16.71 -0.07
N GLU A 16 6.17 -16.17 0.85
CA GLU A 16 6.34 -16.74 2.19
C GLU A 16 5.05 -16.70 3.04
N LEU A 17 4.09 -15.80 2.77
CA LEU A 17 2.80 -15.78 3.47
C LEU A 17 1.94 -17.00 3.13
N LEU A 18 2.13 -17.62 1.96
CA LEU A 18 1.43 -18.83 1.56
C LEU A 18 1.73 -20.00 2.52
N TYR A 19 2.94 -20.03 3.08
CA TYR A 19 3.39 -21.08 4.00
C TYR A 19 3.04 -20.79 5.47
N MET A 20 2.35 -19.69 5.74
CA MET A 20 2.02 -19.22 7.09
C MET A 20 0.69 -19.83 7.62
N GLY A 21 0.45 -21.10 7.32
CA GLY A 21 -0.71 -21.87 7.79
C GLY A 21 -2.06 -21.30 7.35
N ALA A 22 -2.97 -21.08 8.30
CA ALA A 22 -4.34 -20.60 8.04
C ALA A 22 -4.38 -19.23 7.32
N VAL A 23 -3.40 -18.35 7.57
CA VAL A 23 -3.28 -17.06 6.86
C VAL A 23 -2.94 -17.29 5.39
N GLY A 24 -2.08 -18.25 5.08
CA GLY A 24 -1.74 -18.62 3.70
C GLY A 24 -2.94 -19.16 2.92
N VAL A 25 -3.76 -20.01 3.57
CA VAL A 25 -5.00 -20.56 2.98
C VAL A 25 -6.05 -19.47 2.78
N ALA A 26 -6.26 -18.59 3.77
CA ALA A 26 -7.19 -17.46 3.63
C ALA A 26 -6.74 -16.48 2.53
N CYS A 27 -5.43 -16.26 2.42
CA CYS A 27 -4.85 -15.46 1.36
C CYS A 27 -5.05 -16.10 -0.03
N TRP A 28 -4.82 -17.41 -0.15
CA TRP A 28 -5.02 -18.17 -1.38
C TRP A 28 -6.48 -18.21 -1.82
N LEU A 29 -7.42 -18.44 -0.88
CA LEU A 29 -8.87 -18.39 -1.14
C LEU A 29 -9.35 -16.98 -1.49
N GLY A 30 -8.67 -15.94 -1.00
CA GLY A 30 -8.93 -14.53 -1.35
C GLY A 30 -8.37 -14.09 -2.71
N GLY A 31 -7.79 -15.00 -3.50
CA GLY A 31 -7.25 -14.71 -4.83
C GLY A 31 -5.92 -13.95 -4.82
N ILE A 32 -5.23 -13.88 -3.68
CA ILE A 32 -4.00 -13.08 -3.51
C ILE A 32 -2.91 -13.52 -4.47
N ILE A 33 -2.40 -12.55 -5.24
CA ILE A 33 -1.27 -12.76 -6.13
C ILE A 33 0.00 -12.80 -5.28
N PHE A 34 0.62 -13.98 -5.21
CA PHE A 34 1.85 -14.20 -4.47
C PHE A 34 3.08 -13.97 -5.36
N ILE A 35 3.93 -13.01 -5.01
CA ILE A 35 5.16 -12.72 -5.75
C ILE A 35 6.37 -13.22 -4.95
N ASP A 36 7.21 -14.06 -5.58
CA ASP A 36 8.52 -14.44 -5.05
C ASP A 36 9.59 -13.43 -5.48
N ARG A 37 10.12 -12.67 -4.51
CA ARG A 37 11.09 -11.61 -4.75
C ARG A 37 12.53 -12.14 -4.85
N LYS A 38 12.79 -13.43 -4.62
CA LYS A 38 14.15 -14.01 -4.65
C LYS A 38 14.63 -14.39 -6.06
N ARG A 39 13.74 -14.39 -7.05
CA ARG A 39 14.10 -14.63 -8.46
C ARG A 39 13.66 -13.44 -9.31
N THR A 40 14.56 -12.48 -9.46
CA THR A 40 14.32 -11.21 -10.19
C THR A 40 13.90 -11.43 -11.66
N HIS A 41 14.32 -12.54 -12.28
CA HIS A 41 13.94 -12.91 -13.65
C HIS A 41 12.51 -13.48 -13.73
N ASP A 42 12.10 -14.29 -12.76
CA ASP A 42 10.73 -14.85 -12.67
C ASP A 42 9.72 -13.78 -12.18
N ALA A 43 10.19 -12.78 -11.42
CA ALA A 43 9.31 -11.74 -10.89
C ALA A 43 8.67 -10.87 -11.98
N ILE A 44 9.36 -10.65 -13.11
CA ILE A 44 8.83 -9.84 -14.23
C ILE A 44 7.77 -10.63 -15.01
N SER A 45 8.00 -11.92 -15.28
CA SER A 45 7.01 -12.77 -15.96
C SER A 45 5.77 -12.97 -15.09
N VAL A 46 5.94 -13.17 -13.79
CA VAL A 46 4.82 -13.23 -12.83
C VAL A 46 4.06 -11.91 -12.76
N MET A 47 4.73 -10.76 -12.87
CA MET A 47 4.05 -9.46 -12.97
C MET A 47 3.26 -9.33 -14.27
N ALA A 48 3.79 -9.81 -15.41
CA ALA A 48 3.05 -9.78 -16.68
C ALA A 48 1.80 -10.69 -16.63
N GLU A 49 1.90 -11.86 -16.03
CA GLU A 49 0.76 -12.77 -15.83
C GLU A 49 -0.26 -12.21 -14.84
N ALA A 50 0.20 -11.56 -13.78
CA ALA A 50 -0.64 -10.81 -12.85
C ALA A 50 -1.39 -9.68 -13.56
N ALA A 51 -0.72 -8.90 -14.41
CA ALA A 51 -1.35 -7.84 -15.21
C ALA A 51 -2.46 -8.41 -16.12
N HIS A 52 -2.19 -9.54 -16.78
CA HIS A 52 -3.17 -10.20 -17.63
C HIS A 52 -4.38 -10.72 -16.82
N THR A 53 -4.14 -11.28 -15.64
CA THR A 53 -5.18 -11.75 -14.72
C THR A 53 -6.03 -10.59 -14.19
N MET A 54 -5.38 -9.47 -13.83
CA MET A 54 -6.08 -8.26 -13.38
C MET A 54 -7.07 -7.75 -14.43
N LEU A 55 -6.64 -7.72 -15.70
CA LEU A 55 -7.47 -7.23 -16.80
C LEU A 55 -8.56 -8.24 -17.19
N SER A 56 -8.24 -9.54 -17.22
CA SER A 56 -9.19 -10.58 -17.65
C SER A 56 -10.26 -10.90 -16.61
N GLN A 57 -9.95 -10.80 -15.33
CA GLN A 57 -10.85 -11.15 -14.23
C GLN A 57 -11.47 -9.93 -13.51
N ASP A 58 -11.17 -8.72 -14.00
CA ASP A 58 -11.55 -7.43 -13.41
C ASP A 58 -11.19 -7.35 -11.91
N VAL A 59 -9.92 -7.64 -11.62
CA VAL A 59 -9.38 -7.72 -10.25
C VAL A 59 -8.56 -6.47 -9.95
N ARG A 60 -8.85 -5.86 -8.80
CA ARG A 60 -8.18 -4.64 -8.33
C ARG A 60 -7.07 -5.02 -7.37
N VAL A 61 -5.86 -4.55 -7.61
CA VAL A 61 -4.70 -5.03 -6.85
C VAL A 61 -4.22 -4.02 -5.81
N TRP A 62 -4.13 -4.48 -4.56
CA TRP A 62 -3.70 -3.65 -3.43
C TRP A 62 -2.22 -3.89 -3.09
N VAL A 63 -1.42 -2.82 -3.05
CA VAL A 63 0.02 -2.93 -2.79
C VAL A 63 0.50 -1.91 -1.78
N PHE A 64 1.33 -2.36 -0.84
CA PHE A 64 2.10 -1.49 0.05
C PHE A 64 3.50 -1.26 -0.54
N PRO A 65 3.78 -0.09 -1.13
CA PRO A 65 5.02 0.15 -1.88
C PRO A 65 6.28 0.16 -1.00
N GLU A 66 6.15 0.47 0.30
CA GLU A 66 7.26 0.40 1.27
C GLU A 66 7.73 -1.04 1.53
N GLY A 67 6.82 -2.02 1.44
CA GLY A 67 7.10 -3.44 1.62
C GLY A 67 7.48 -3.87 3.05
N THR A 68 7.50 -2.94 4.01
CA THR A 68 7.69 -3.15 5.46
C THR A 68 6.91 -2.09 6.23
N ARG A 69 6.44 -2.43 7.43
CA ARG A 69 5.79 -1.45 8.32
C ARG A 69 6.84 -0.45 8.81
N ASN A 70 6.68 0.83 8.47
CA ASN A 70 7.55 1.86 9.00
C ASN A 70 7.16 2.23 10.44
N HIS A 71 8.15 2.35 11.31
CA HIS A 71 7.99 2.81 12.70
C HIS A 71 8.59 4.20 12.93
N SER A 72 9.25 4.78 11.93
CA SER A 72 10.13 5.95 12.06
C SER A 72 9.49 7.30 11.75
N GLY A 73 8.15 7.41 11.70
CA GLY A 73 7.43 8.69 11.59
C GLY A 73 7.51 9.39 10.22
N SER A 74 8.33 8.90 9.30
CA SER A 74 8.41 9.35 7.90
C SER A 74 7.93 8.26 6.94
N MET A 75 8.00 8.49 5.63
CA MET A 75 7.68 7.48 4.60
C MET A 75 8.98 6.85 4.07
N LEU A 76 9.02 5.52 3.94
CA LEU A 76 10.19 4.82 3.37
C LEU A 76 10.22 4.96 1.82
N PRO A 77 11.39 4.74 1.18
CA PRO A 77 11.48 4.68 -0.27
C PRO A 77 10.56 3.61 -0.86
N PHE A 78 9.83 3.99 -1.91
CA PHE A 78 8.89 3.09 -2.58
C PHE A 78 9.59 2.11 -3.51
N LYS A 79 9.15 0.85 -3.47
CA LYS A 79 9.60 -0.19 -4.40
C LYS A 79 8.86 -0.07 -5.73
N ARG A 80 9.62 -0.13 -6.83
CA ARG A 80 9.13 0.13 -8.20
C ARG A 80 8.31 -1.00 -8.82
N GLY A 81 8.39 -2.23 -8.28
CA GLY A 81 7.74 -3.41 -8.89
C GLY A 81 6.22 -3.26 -9.09
N ALA A 82 5.54 -2.64 -8.12
CA ALA A 82 4.10 -2.38 -8.21
C ALA A 82 3.74 -1.38 -9.33
N PHE A 83 4.59 -0.37 -9.51
CA PHE A 83 4.41 0.65 -10.54
C PHE A 83 4.74 0.10 -11.94
N HIS A 84 5.71 -0.80 -12.06
CA HIS A 84 5.94 -1.55 -13.29
C HIS A 84 4.71 -2.37 -13.69
N LEU A 85 4.08 -3.06 -12.74
CA LEU A 85 2.83 -3.79 -12.97
C LEU A 85 1.71 -2.87 -13.46
N ALA A 86 1.50 -1.73 -12.79
CA ALA A 86 0.46 -0.78 -13.16
C ALA A 86 0.67 -0.18 -14.56
N VAL A 87 1.92 0.12 -14.93
CA VAL A 87 2.28 0.60 -16.27
C VAL A 87 2.14 -0.51 -17.31
N GLN A 88 2.57 -1.75 -17.03
CA GLN A 88 2.37 -2.88 -17.95
C GLN A 88 0.89 -3.18 -18.21
N ALA A 89 0.07 -3.14 -17.16
CA ALA A 89 -1.37 -3.34 -17.26
C ALA A 89 -2.12 -2.10 -17.80
N GLN A 90 -1.45 -0.94 -17.92
CA GLN A 90 -2.04 0.35 -18.31
C GLN A 90 -3.26 0.73 -17.44
N VAL A 91 -3.22 0.38 -16.15
CA VAL A 91 -4.26 0.66 -15.15
C VAL A 91 -3.87 1.82 -14.23
N PRO A 92 -4.82 2.70 -13.85
CA PRO A 92 -4.51 3.83 -12.98
C PRO A 92 -4.06 3.38 -11.58
N VAL A 93 -3.16 4.14 -10.98
CA VAL A 93 -2.72 3.93 -9.59
C VAL A 93 -3.52 4.85 -8.68
N VAL A 94 -4.20 4.30 -7.67
CA VAL A 94 -4.94 5.08 -6.67
C VAL A 94 -4.13 5.11 -5.37
N PRO A 95 -3.56 6.26 -4.99
CA PRO A 95 -2.81 6.35 -3.74
C PRO A 95 -3.76 6.46 -2.54
N ILE A 96 -3.49 5.67 -1.50
CA ILE A 96 -4.27 5.69 -0.27
C ILE A 96 -3.31 5.96 0.88
N VAL A 97 -3.60 7.02 1.62
CA VAL A 97 -2.74 7.56 2.65
C VAL A 97 -3.42 7.38 3.99
N ILE A 98 -2.66 6.85 4.95
CA ILE A 98 -3.12 6.65 6.33
C ILE A 98 -2.25 7.51 7.21
N SER A 99 -2.87 8.32 8.07
CA SER A 99 -2.17 9.17 9.01
C SER A 99 -1.29 8.40 10.00
N SER A 100 -0.37 9.12 10.67
CA SER A 100 0.47 8.53 11.70
C SER A 100 -0.36 7.94 12.84
N TYR A 101 -0.17 6.64 13.09
CA TYR A 101 -0.78 5.90 14.19
C TYR A 101 0.17 5.76 15.40
N GLN A 102 1.32 6.45 15.39
CA GLN A 102 2.31 6.41 16.48
C GLN A 102 1.73 6.85 17.84
N HIS A 103 0.68 7.67 17.82
CA HIS A 103 0.01 8.16 19.01
C HIS A 103 -0.56 6.99 19.86
N PHE A 104 -1.19 6.01 19.21
CA PHE A 104 -1.88 4.93 19.91
C PHE A 104 -1.24 3.55 19.72
N TYR A 105 -0.39 3.37 18.71
CA TYR A 105 0.35 2.12 18.48
C TYR A 105 1.86 2.36 18.47
N SER A 106 2.55 1.75 19.44
CA SER A 106 4.01 1.71 19.51
C SER A 106 4.48 0.29 19.81
N LYS A 107 5.14 -0.33 18.82
CA LYS A 107 5.73 -1.67 19.00
C LYS A 107 6.86 -1.67 20.04
N ARG A 108 7.66 -0.60 20.08
CA ARG A 108 8.78 -0.44 21.02
C ARG A 108 8.29 -0.35 22.46
N GLU A 109 7.21 0.39 22.70
CA GLU A 109 6.62 0.58 24.02
C GLU A 109 5.55 -0.47 24.36
N ARG A 110 5.31 -1.42 23.44
CA ARG A 110 4.20 -2.40 23.52
C ARG A 110 2.85 -1.73 23.82
N ARG A 111 2.66 -0.51 23.34
CA ARG A 111 1.47 0.29 23.57
C ARG A 111 0.48 0.08 22.43
N PHE A 112 -0.73 -0.32 22.78
CA PHE A 112 -1.87 -0.36 21.87
C PHE A 112 -3.08 0.16 22.63
N THR A 113 -3.33 1.47 22.52
CA THR A 113 -4.41 2.17 23.19
C THR A 113 -5.49 2.57 22.19
N ALA A 114 -6.61 3.08 22.68
CA ALA A 114 -7.60 3.74 21.84
C ALA A 114 -6.97 4.98 21.17
N GLY A 115 -7.30 5.20 19.90
CA GLY A 115 -6.85 6.34 19.13
C GLY A 115 -7.58 6.41 17.80
N GLN A 116 -7.40 7.50 17.08
CA GLN A 116 -8.01 7.74 15.78
C GLN A 116 -6.94 7.71 14.69
N CYS A 117 -7.30 7.17 13.53
CA CYS A 117 -6.53 7.31 12.30
C CYS A 117 -7.45 7.85 11.21
N VAL A 118 -6.90 8.70 10.34
CA VAL A 118 -7.60 9.26 9.19
C VAL A 118 -7.02 8.61 7.96
N ILE A 119 -7.90 8.20 7.06
CA ILE A 119 -7.56 7.58 5.79
C ILE A 119 -8.05 8.52 4.69
N GLN A 120 -7.16 8.89 3.79
CA GLN A 120 -7.47 9.70 2.62
C GLN A 120 -7.16 8.94 1.35
N VAL A 121 -8.12 8.89 0.44
CA VAL A 121 -7.94 8.37 -0.92
C VAL A 121 -7.61 9.56 -1.82
N LEU A 122 -6.45 9.52 -2.48
CA LEU A 122 -6.02 10.56 -3.41
C LEU A 122 -6.56 10.29 -4.82
N PRO A 123 -6.61 11.32 -5.70
CA PRO A 123 -7.04 11.14 -7.07
C PRO A 123 -6.24 10.07 -7.81
N PRO A 124 -6.87 9.29 -8.70
CA PRO A 124 -6.19 8.28 -9.50
C PRO A 124 -5.14 8.92 -10.41
N LEU A 125 -3.93 8.36 -10.44
CA LEU A 125 -2.90 8.73 -11.40
C LEU A 125 -3.00 7.80 -12.62
N PRO A 126 -3.27 8.33 -13.82
CA PRO A 126 -3.34 7.53 -15.03
C PRO A 126 -1.95 7.04 -15.43
N THR A 127 -1.88 5.78 -15.88
CA THR A 127 -0.67 5.15 -16.43
C THR A 127 -0.74 4.93 -17.94
N ARG A 128 -1.87 5.30 -18.56
CA ARG A 128 -2.08 5.15 -20.00
C ARG A 128 -1.03 5.95 -20.79
N GLY A 129 -0.35 5.29 -21.71
CA GLY A 129 0.71 5.87 -22.52
C GLY A 129 2.07 5.96 -21.85
N LEU A 130 2.21 5.54 -20.58
CA LEU A 130 3.51 5.45 -19.92
C LEU A 130 4.24 4.17 -20.32
N GLY A 131 5.56 4.27 -20.44
CA GLY A 131 6.45 3.14 -20.68
C GLY A 131 7.28 2.76 -19.45
N PRO A 132 8.09 1.68 -19.53
CA PRO A 132 8.97 1.26 -18.45
C PRO A 132 9.96 2.35 -17.98
N ALA A 133 10.34 3.26 -18.88
CA ALA A 133 11.24 4.38 -18.59
C ALA A 133 10.60 5.44 -17.68
N ASP A 134 9.27 5.56 -17.68
CA ASP A 134 8.53 6.56 -16.90
C ASP A 134 8.24 6.09 -15.47
N VAL A 135 8.44 4.80 -15.19
CA VAL A 135 8.15 4.19 -13.88
C VAL A 135 8.87 4.89 -12.72
N PRO A 136 10.16 5.25 -12.81
CA PRO A 136 10.82 6.01 -11.75
C PRO A 136 10.14 7.36 -11.47
N ALA A 137 9.78 8.10 -12.51
CA ALA A 137 9.11 9.39 -12.39
C ALA A 137 7.69 9.25 -11.81
N LEU A 138 6.93 8.24 -12.26
CA LEU A 138 5.61 7.91 -11.70
C LEU A 138 5.72 7.54 -10.21
N THR A 139 6.69 6.70 -9.85
CA THR A 139 6.92 6.27 -8.47
C THR A 139 7.17 7.48 -7.57
N GLU A 140 8.02 8.41 -8.01
CA GLU A 140 8.35 9.58 -7.21
C GLU A 140 7.17 10.56 -7.11
N ARG A 141 6.44 10.78 -8.21
CA ARG A 141 5.20 11.59 -8.19
C ARG A 141 4.18 11.07 -7.20
N VAL A 142 3.95 9.74 -7.19
CA VAL A 142 3.03 9.11 -6.23
C VAL A 142 3.55 9.23 -4.81
N ARG A 143 4.86 9.01 -4.59
CA ARG A 143 5.49 9.14 -3.28
C ARG A 143 5.34 10.56 -2.72
N THR A 144 5.61 11.58 -3.52
CA THR A 144 5.49 12.99 -3.12
C THR A 144 4.05 13.33 -2.76
N ALA A 145 3.08 12.99 -3.61
CA ALA A 145 1.66 13.24 -3.33
C ALA A 145 1.19 12.53 -2.05
N MET A 146 1.65 11.29 -1.84
CA MET A 146 1.32 10.54 -0.63
C MET A 146 1.99 11.13 0.62
N LEU A 147 3.23 11.63 0.51
CA LEU A 147 3.96 12.24 1.60
C LEU A 147 3.31 13.57 2.03
N GLU A 148 2.96 14.42 1.08
CA GLU A 148 2.26 15.69 1.34
C GLU A 148 0.94 15.46 2.07
N ALA A 149 0.12 14.52 1.59
CA ALA A 149 -1.11 14.14 2.26
C ALA A 149 -0.84 13.51 3.64
N PHE A 150 0.20 12.69 3.78
CA PHE A 150 0.55 12.07 5.05
C PHE A 150 0.92 13.12 6.11
N GLU A 151 1.73 14.12 5.73
CA GLU A 151 2.12 15.21 6.61
C GLU A 151 0.92 16.08 7.01
N ALA A 152 0.04 16.42 6.06
CA ALA A 152 -1.18 17.16 6.33
C ALA A 152 -2.11 16.43 7.32
N LEU A 153 -2.39 15.15 7.06
CA LEU A 153 -3.24 14.32 7.93
C LEU A 153 -2.62 14.08 9.31
N SER A 154 -1.31 13.91 9.37
CA SER A 154 -0.59 13.69 10.63
C SER A 154 -0.46 14.98 11.45
N ALA A 155 -0.50 16.15 10.82
CA ALA A 155 -0.58 17.44 11.50
C ALA A 155 -1.98 17.67 12.09
N GLU A 156 -3.04 17.34 11.35
CA GLU A 156 -4.44 17.47 11.80
C GLU A 156 -4.74 16.60 13.03
N LEU A 157 -4.16 15.40 13.11
CA LEU A 157 -4.33 14.49 14.25
C LEU A 157 -3.37 14.75 15.41
N ARG A 158 -2.44 15.70 15.29
CA ARG A 158 -1.57 16.07 16.41
C ARG A 158 -2.44 16.84 17.41
N PRO A 159 -2.68 16.32 18.62
CA PRO A 159 -3.60 16.97 19.55
C PRO A 159 -3.12 18.39 19.85
N THR A 160 -4.01 19.38 19.72
CA THR A 160 -3.86 20.70 20.33
C THR A 160 -3.91 20.55 21.85
N ALA A 161 -2.77 20.20 22.45
CA ALA A 161 -2.55 20.03 23.89
C ALA A 161 -3.45 18.97 24.58
N PRO A 162 -2.96 18.31 25.64
CA PRO A 162 -3.85 17.54 26.51
C PRO A 162 -4.86 18.50 27.18
N PRO A 163 -6.13 18.12 27.38
CA PRO A 163 -7.06 18.91 28.18
C PRO A 163 -6.47 19.11 29.58
N PRO A 164 -6.63 20.30 30.19
CA PRO A 164 -6.12 20.56 31.53
C PRO A 164 -6.69 19.53 32.49
N ALA A 165 -5.81 18.96 33.34
CA ALA A 165 -6.19 17.95 34.32
C ALA A 165 -7.36 18.48 35.19
N PRO A 166 -8.37 17.64 35.49
CA PRO A 166 -9.41 18.03 36.42
C PRO A 166 -8.78 18.36 37.78
N GLN A 167 -9.11 19.54 38.31
CA GLN A 167 -8.73 20.02 39.64
C GLN A 167 -9.48 19.24 40.72
#